data_AF-A0A7S4PCD3-F1
#
_entry.id   AF-A0A7S4PCD3-F1
#
_cell.length_a   1.000
_cell.length_b   1.000
_cell.length_c   1.000
_cell.angle_alpha   90.00
_cell.angle_beta   90.00
_cell.angle_gamma   90.00
#
_symmetry.space_group_name_H-M   'P 1'
#
loop_
_entity.id
_entity.type
_entity.pdbx_description
1 polymer ?
#
loop_
_entity_poly.entity_id
_entity_poly.type
_entity_poly.pdbx_seq_one_letter_code
_entity_poly.pdbx_strand_id
1 'polypeptide(L)'
;SYHHHHHVCTGTVDLNRLPRKIEQFHVDANRFYGTVDLSALPAPLTHLSLEKNDFHGTVDMLHLPPSLVELFLDGNRFHGDVHLEALPVTMRLLHLHNGTFDGTVFLGMLPDGLSDIKIGGNRFKGNVVLVGVSEDFSSDEFQKRSRAIIDQVM
;
A
#
# COMPACT_ATOMS: atom_id res chain seq x y z
N SER A 1 -2.50 32.66 22.23
CA SER A 1 -1.72 32.30 21.02
C SER A 1 -1.34 30.84 21.12
N TYR A 2 -2.09 29.96 20.47
CA TYR A 2 -1.86 28.52 20.49
C TYR A 2 -0.77 28.18 19.47
N HIS A 3 0.47 28.01 19.94
CA HIS A 3 1.51 27.34 19.16
C HIS A 3 1.34 25.83 19.32
N HIS A 4 0.58 25.20 18.43
CA HIS A 4 0.71 23.76 18.21
C HIS A 4 2.04 23.54 17.52
N HIS A 5 3.09 23.28 18.31
CA HIS A 5 4.30 22.65 17.80
C HIS A 5 3.92 21.23 17.35
N HIS A 6 3.55 21.06 16.08
CA HIS A 6 3.68 19.77 15.44
C HIS A 6 5.18 19.45 15.42
N HIS A 7 5.63 18.68 16.41
CA HIS A 7 6.98 18.15 16.41
C HIS A 7 7.05 17.12 15.28
N VAL A 8 7.51 17.57 14.12
CA VAL A 8 7.79 16.69 13.00
C VAL A 8 8.91 15.74 13.41
N CYS A 9 8.60 14.46 13.54
CA CYS A 9 9.59 13.44 13.84
C CYS A 9 10.47 13.16 12.61
N THR A 10 11.73 12.80 12.84
CA THR A 10 12.68 12.43 11.79
C THR A 10 13.59 11.31 12.26
N GLY A 11 14.31 10.69 11.35
CA GLY A 11 15.14 9.51 11.58
C GLY A 11 14.66 8.32 10.76
N THR A 12 15.19 7.14 11.08
CA THR A 12 14.80 5.87 10.46
C THR A 12 13.83 5.11 11.35
N VAL A 13 13.04 4.21 10.75
CA VAL A 13 12.13 3.32 11.47
C VAL A 13 12.55 1.87 11.23
N ASP A 14 12.90 1.16 12.30
CA ASP A 14 13.24 -0.26 12.25
C ASP A 14 11.99 -1.10 12.60
N LEU A 15 11.28 -1.57 11.58
CA LEU A 15 10.05 -2.36 11.74
C LEU A 15 10.31 -3.71 12.43
N ASN A 16 11.55 -4.21 12.40
CA ASN A 16 11.93 -5.48 13.03
C ASN A 16 11.96 -5.38 14.57
N ARG A 17 11.93 -4.16 15.08
CA ARG A 17 11.90 -3.86 16.52
C ARG A 17 10.49 -3.55 17.05
N LEU A 18 9.47 -3.65 16.20
CA LEU A 18 8.10 -3.47 16.65
C LEU A 18 7.72 -4.51 17.74
N PRO A 19 6.93 -4.11 18.75
CA PRO A 19 6.47 -5.06 19.76
C PRO A 19 5.71 -6.23 19.12
N ARG A 20 6.01 -7.47 19.51
CA ARG A 20 5.41 -8.68 18.90
C ARG A 20 3.89 -8.80 19.01
N LYS A 21 3.26 -8.00 19.87
CA LYS A 21 1.80 -7.96 20.10
C LYS A 21 1.14 -6.71 19.51
N ILE A 22 1.88 -5.87 18.79
CA ILE A 22 1.30 -4.65 18.21
C ILE A 22 0.35 -5.03 17.07
N GLU A 23 -0.83 -4.41 17.09
CA GLU A 23 -1.85 -4.61 16.05
C GLU A 23 -1.91 -3.43 15.08
N GLN A 24 -1.51 -2.24 15.54
CA GLN A 24 -1.60 -1.01 14.77
C GLN A 24 -0.32 -0.20 14.95
N PHE A 25 0.27 0.25 13.85
CA PHE A 25 1.45 1.09 13.86
C PHE A 25 1.29 2.24 12.86
N HIS A 26 1.31 3.47 13.38
CA HIS A 26 1.08 4.70 12.63
C HIS A 26 2.21 5.68 12.90
N VAL A 27 2.91 6.09 11.86
CA VAL A 27 3.96 7.13 11.89
C VAL A 27 3.82 8.10 10.72
N ASP A 28 2.62 8.18 10.15
CA ASP A 28 2.29 9.03 9.02
C ASP A 28 2.51 10.52 9.27
N ALA A 29 2.64 11.28 8.18
CA ALA A 29 2.79 12.73 8.16
C ALA A 29 3.98 13.25 9.02
N ASN A 30 5.14 12.62 8.84
CA ASN A 30 6.40 12.98 9.49
C ASN A 30 7.53 13.19 8.44
N ARG A 31 8.79 13.23 8.90
CA ARG A 31 10.00 13.28 8.06
C ARG A 31 10.89 12.07 8.34
N PHE A 32 10.29 10.90 8.57
CA PHE A 32 11.05 9.66 8.64
C PHE A 32 11.60 9.31 7.26
N TYR A 33 12.81 8.75 7.21
CA TYR A 33 13.50 8.42 5.97
C TYR A 33 14.20 7.07 6.09
N GLY A 34 14.86 6.66 5.00
CA GLY A 34 15.52 5.36 4.91
C GLY A 34 14.62 4.29 4.33
N THR A 35 15.10 3.05 4.39
CA THR A 35 14.37 1.86 3.92
C THR A 35 13.56 1.25 5.05
N VAL A 36 12.50 0.52 4.68
CA VAL A 36 11.71 -0.29 5.61
C VAL A 36 11.64 -1.72 5.13
N ASP A 37 11.60 -2.66 6.06
CA ASP A 37 11.46 -4.09 5.79
C ASP A 37 10.04 -4.54 6.18
N LEU A 38 9.19 -4.79 5.19
CA LEU A 38 7.82 -5.25 5.42
C LEU A 38 7.73 -6.77 5.65
N SER A 39 8.81 -7.52 5.40
CA SER A 39 8.80 -9.00 5.50
C SER A 39 8.80 -9.51 6.95
N ALA A 40 9.18 -8.65 7.90
CA ALA A 40 9.34 -8.97 9.31
C ALA A 40 8.34 -8.24 10.22
N LEU A 41 7.20 -7.82 9.65
CA LEU A 41 6.10 -7.25 10.42
C LEU A 41 5.55 -8.27 11.44
N PRO A 42 5.16 -7.82 12.65
CA PRO A 42 4.55 -8.70 13.64
C PRO A 42 3.30 -9.41 13.12
N ALA A 43 3.17 -10.71 13.42
CA ALA A 43 2.04 -11.53 12.99
C ALA A 43 0.64 -10.99 13.35
N PRO A 44 0.40 -10.29 14.47
CA PRO A 44 -0.93 -9.72 14.76
C PRO A 44 -1.17 -8.32 14.15
N LEU A 45 -0.21 -7.77 13.40
CA LEU A 45 -0.36 -6.43 12.83
C LEU A 45 -1.47 -6.39 11.78
N THR A 46 -2.49 -5.58 12.05
CA THR A 46 -3.66 -5.38 11.19
C THR A 46 -3.61 -4.06 10.42
N HIS A 47 -2.95 -3.03 10.98
CA HIS A 47 -2.89 -1.70 10.36
C HIS A 47 -1.46 -1.16 10.37
N LEU A 48 -0.97 -0.77 9.19
CA LEU A 48 0.32 -0.12 9.02
C LEU A 48 0.17 1.16 8.21
N SER A 49 0.53 2.29 8.82
CA SER A 49 0.54 3.61 8.18
C SER A 49 1.92 4.23 8.23
N LEU A 50 2.57 4.31 7.06
CA LEU A 50 3.85 4.98 6.85
C LEU A 50 3.71 6.19 5.91
N GLU A 51 2.49 6.54 5.51
CA GLU A 51 2.22 7.54 4.48
C GLU A 51 2.81 8.93 4.81
N LYS A 52 3.06 9.74 3.78
CA LYS A 52 3.54 11.13 3.89
C LYS A 52 4.82 11.23 4.73
N ASN A 53 5.85 10.50 4.33
CA ASN A 53 7.19 10.51 4.89
C ASN A 53 8.23 10.57 3.74
N ASP A 54 9.52 10.48 4.08
CA ASP A 54 10.64 10.49 3.14
C ASP A 54 11.26 9.09 2.94
N PHE A 55 10.54 8.01 3.30
CA PHE A 55 11.01 6.62 3.12
C PHE A 55 11.29 6.33 1.64
N HIS A 56 12.26 5.46 1.38
CA HIS A 56 12.68 5.10 0.03
C HIS A 56 13.14 3.63 -0.04
N GLY A 57 13.46 3.17 -1.24
CA GLY A 57 13.83 1.77 -1.48
C GLY A 57 12.67 0.96 -2.05
N THR A 58 12.87 -0.35 -2.14
CA THR A 58 11.84 -1.31 -2.55
C THR A 58 11.07 -1.81 -1.34
N VAL A 59 9.86 -2.33 -1.56
CA VAL A 59 9.04 -2.96 -0.50
C VAL A 59 8.67 -4.38 -0.90
N ASP A 60 8.76 -5.30 0.06
CA ASP A 60 8.37 -6.68 -0.14
C ASP A 60 6.90 -6.88 0.23
N MET A 61 6.05 -7.00 -0.79
CA MET A 61 4.61 -7.26 -0.64
C MET A 61 4.27 -8.75 -0.55
N LEU A 62 5.24 -9.65 -0.80
CA LEU A 62 5.03 -11.09 -0.83
C LEU A 62 4.92 -11.71 0.57
N HIS A 63 5.54 -11.06 1.56
CA HIS A 63 5.68 -11.58 2.92
C HIS A 63 4.91 -10.78 3.98
N LEU A 64 3.84 -10.09 3.57
CA LEU A 64 2.97 -9.38 4.51
C LEU A 64 2.26 -10.35 5.46
N PRO A 65 2.03 -9.97 6.73
CA PRO A 65 1.39 -10.86 7.69
C PRO A 65 -0.05 -11.15 7.26
N PRO A 66 -0.56 -12.40 7.41
CA PRO A 66 -1.91 -12.77 7.00
C PRO A 66 -3.05 -12.02 7.70
N SER A 67 -2.74 -11.31 8.79
CA SER A 67 -3.68 -10.49 9.55
C SER A 67 -3.81 -9.06 9.01
N LEU A 68 -2.93 -8.62 8.10
CA LEU A 68 -2.89 -7.23 7.66
C LEU A 68 -4.14 -6.86 6.86
N VAL A 69 -4.85 -5.84 7.34
CA VAL A 69 -6.10 -5.33 6.79
C VAL A 69 -5.85 -4.06 5.98
N GLU A 70 -5.00 -3.17 6.49
CA GLU A 70 -4.77 -1.84 5.92
C GLU A 70 -3.28 -1.53 5.81
N LEU A 71 -2.86 -1.09 4.62
CA LEU A 71 -1.49 -0.69 4.32
C LEU A 71 -1.47 0.64 3.56
N PHE A 72 -0.91 1.68 4.20
CA PHE A 72 -0.74 3.01 3.64
C PHE A 72 0.75 3.35 3.52
N LEU A 73 1.24 3.45 2.29
CA LEU A 73 2.64 3.78 1.96
C LEU A 73 2.75 5.03 1.07
N ASP A 74 1.64 5.68 0.77
CA ASP A 74 1.58 6.80 -0.16
C ASP A 74 2.37 8.02 0.28
N GLY A 75 2.71 8.88 -0.68
CA GLY A 75 3.49 10.08 -0.40
C GLY A 75 4.88 9.79 0.19
N ASN A 76 5.48 8.66 -0.20
CA ASN A 76 6.87 8.30 0.06
C ASN A 76 7.64 8.19 -1.27
N ARG A 77 8.93 7.85 -1.21
CA ARG A 77 9.82 7.65 -2.37
C ARG A 77 10.19 6.18 -2.59
N PHE A 78 9.25 5.28 -2.30
CA PHE A 78 9.39 3.87 -2.65
C PHE A 78 9.42 3.69 -4.17
N HIS A 79 10.20 2.72 -4.65
CA HIS A 79 10.38 2.43 -6.06
C HIS A 79 10.50 0.92 -6.32
N GLY A 80 10.66 0.51 -7.58
CA GLY A 80 10.74 -0.89 -7.98
C GLY A 80 9.39 -1.54 -8.25
N ASP A 81 9.40 -2.87 -8.32
CA ASP A 81 8.24 -3.71 -8.61
C ASP A 81 7.28 -3.82 -7.41
N VAL A 82 5.99 -4.05 -7.71
CA VAL A 82 4.96 -4.26 -6.70
C VAL A 82 4.19 -5.54 -7.02
N HIS A 83 4.42 -6.57 -6.20
CA HIS A 83 3.78 -7.88 -6.34
C HIS A 83 2.46 -7.94 -5.55
N LEU A 84 1.34 -7.68 -6.23
CA LEU A 84 0.01 -7.65 -5.61
C LEU A 84 -0.68 -9.04 -5.57
N GLU A 85 -0.06 -10.06 -6.15
CA GLU A 85 -0.60 -11.42 -6.26
C GLU A 85 -0.58 -12.22 -4.94
N ALA A 86 0.17 -11.74 -3.95
CA ALA A 86 0.33 -12.39 -2.64
C ALA A 86 -0.24 -11.55 -1.48
N LEU A 87 -1.09 -10.56 -1.77
CA LEU A 87 -1.71 -9.77 -0.72
C LEU A 87 -2.53 -10.66 0.22
N PRO A 88 -2.51 -10.40 1.55
CA PRO A 88 -3.33 -11.12 2.51
C PRO A 88 -4.82 -11.11 2.14
N VAL A 89 -5.50 -12.25 2.30
CA VAL A 89 -6.97 -12.36 2.07
C VAL A 89 -7.79 -11.43 2.97
N THR A 90 -7.22 -11.01 4.09
CA THR A 90 -7.79 -10.06 5.05
C THR A 90 -7.68 -8.60 4.58
N MET A 91 -6.85 -8.31 3.59
CA MET A 91 -6.61 -6.95 3.12
C MET A 91 -7.89 -6.31 2.58
N ARG A 92 -8.09 -5.04 2.95
CA ARG A 92 -9.24 -4.21 2.56
C ARG A 92 -8.79 -2.94 1.86
N LEU A 93 -7.72 -2.30 2.37
CA LEU A 93 -7.23 -1.02 1.87
C LEU A 93 -5.73 -1.10 1.56
N LEU A 94 -5.37 -0.73 0.33
CA LEU A 94 -3.98 -0.65 -0.10
C LEU A 94 -3.70 0.66 -0.82
N HIS A 95 -2.95 1.57 -0.21
CA HIS A 95 -2.60 2.86 -0.80
C HIS A 95 -1.09 2.96 -1.02
N LEU A 96 -0.72 3.07 -2.29
CA LEU A 96 0.64 3.25 -2.82
C LEU A 96 0.76 4.52 -3.65
N HIS A 97 -0.23 5.41 -3.59
CA HIS A 97 -0.35 6.56 -4.49
C HIS A 97 0.75 7.61 -4.28
N ASN A 98 1.00 8.43 -5.30
CA ASN A 98 1.98 9.52 -5.23
C ASN A 98 3.37 9.06 -4.74
N GLY A 99 3.86 7.95 -5.29
CA GLY A 99 5.18 7.40 -5.00
C GLY A 99 6.12 7.51 -6.20
N THR A 100 7.15 6.67 -6.20
CA THR A 100 8.11 6.56 -7.32
C THR A 100 8.22 5.13 -7.84
N PHE A 101 7.22 4.27 -7.58
CA PHE A 101 7.17 2.91 -8.12
C PHE A 101 7.26 2.92 -9.63
N ASP A 102 8.20 2.18 -10.19
CA ASP A 102 8.56 2.24 -11.61
C ASP A 102 8.80 0.86 -12.25
N GLY A 103 8.45 -0.18 -11.50
CA GLY A 103 8.42 -1.56 -11.96
C GLY A 103 7.09 -1.93 -12.63
N THR A 104 6.82 -3.23 -12.72
CA THR A 104 5.56 -3.77 -13.23
C THR A 104 4.55 -3.97 -12.10
N VAL A 105 3.26 -3.88 -12.42
CA VAL A 105 2.16 -4.13 -11.49
C VAL A 105 1.13 -5.03 -12.15
N PHE A 106 0.77 -6.13 -11.47
CA PHE A 106 -0.21 -7.08 -11.94
C PHE A 106 -1.46 -7.03 -11.04
N LEU A 107 -2.61 -6.70 -11.63
CA LEU A 107 -3.88 -6.53 -10.90
C LEU A 107 -4.83 -7.74 -11.05
N GLY A 108 -4.39 -8.82 -11.71
CA GLY A 108 -5.27 -9.94 -12.03
C GLY A 108 -5.58 -10.89 -10.87
N MET A 109 -4.94 -10.72 -9.71
CA MET A 109 -5.05 -11.63 -8.55
C MET A 109 -5.21 -10.85 -7.23
N LEU A 110 -6.09 -9.85 -7.22
CA LEU A 110 -6.40 -9.11 -5.98
C LEU A 110 -7.32 -9.94 -5.07
N PRO A 111 -7.21 -9.82 -3.73
CA PRO A 111 -8.13 -10.47 -2.80
C PRO A 111 -9.58 -10.01 -2.97
N ASP A 112 -10.55 -10.93 -2.89
CA ASP A 112 -11.99 -10.63 -3.01
C ASP A 112 -12.49 -9.57 -2.02
N GLY A 113 -11.84 -9.47 -0.86
CA GLY A 113 -12.17 -8.51 0.19
C GLY A 113 -11.63 -7.11 -0.04
N LEU A 114 -10.76 -6.90 -1.04
CA LEU A 114 -10.12 -5.61 -1.26
C LEU A 114 -11.17 -4.58 -1.73
N SER A 115 -11.38 -3.57 -0.89
CA SER A 115 -12.41 -2.55 -1.10
C SER A 115 -11.88 -1.26 -1.73
N ASP A 116 -10.61 -0.95 -1.51
CA ASP A 116 -9.99 0.28 -2.03
C ASP A 116 -8.52 0.04 -2.38
N ILE A 117 -8.12 0.44 -3.58
CA ILE A 117 -6.74 0.34 -4.05
C ILE A 117 -6.33 1.62 -4.75
N LYS A 118 -5.30 2.29 -4.23
CA LYS A 118 -4.78 3.53 -4.82
C LYS A 118 -3.35 3.35 -5.25
N ILE A 119 -3.12 3.23 -6.55
CA ILE A 119 -1.78 3.08 -7.14
C ILE A 119 -1.41 4.20 -8.12
N GLY A 120 -2.33 5.14 -8.38
CA GLY A 120 -2.11 6.29 -9.24
C GLY A 120 -0.97 7.20 -8.77
N GLY A 121 -0.46 8.04 -9.67
CA GLY A 121 0.65 8.96 -9.37
C GLY A 121 2.02 8.27 -9.20
N ASN A 122 2.19 7.06 -9.76
CA ASN A 122 3.46 6.34 -9.85
C ASN A 122 3.99 6.31 -11.29
N ARG A 123 5.12 5.64 -11.51
CA ARG A 123 5.82 5.51 -12.80
C ARG A 123 5.80 4.06 -13.34
N PHE A 124 4.81 3.25 -12.93
CA PHE A 124 4.72 1.85 -13.31
C PHE A 124 4.90 1.66 -14.82
N LYS A 125 5.73 0.68 -15.20
CA LYS A 125 6.00 0.32 -16.58
C LYS A 125 5.21 -0.92 -16.94
N GLY A 126 4.70 -0.96 -18.16
CA GLY A 126 3.89 -2.08 -18.67
C GLY A 126 2.39 -1.79 -18.61
N ASN A 127 1.62 -2.64 -19.27
CA ASN A 127 0.17 -2.56 -19.21
C ASN A 127 -0.24 -2.77 -17.76
N VAL A 128 -1.03 -1.85 -17.21
CA VAL A 128 -1.90 -2.18 -16.07
C VAL A 128 -2.82 -3.28 -16.58
N VAL A 129 -2.41 -4.54 -16.40
CA VAL A 129 -3.18 -5.66 -16.91
C VAL A 129 -4.32 -5.90 -15.94
N LEU A 130 -5.45 -5.26 -16.22
CA LEU A 130 -6.74 -5.57 -15.60
C LEU A 130 -7.23 -6.92 -16.15
N VAL A 131 -6.55 -8.03 -15.85
CA VAL A 131 -7.11 -9.36 -16.18
C VAL A 131 -8.18 -9.66 -15.14
N GLY A 132 -9.42 -9.48 -15.56
CA GLY A 132 -10.56 -9.34 -14.65
C GLY A 132 -11.59 -8.38 -15.20
N VAL A 133 -11.35 -7.70 -16.32
CA VAL A 133 -12.41 -7.27 -17.25
C VAL A 133 -12.39 -8.22 -18.44
N SER A 134 -12.99 -9.42 -18.30
CA SER A 134 -13.41 -10.13 -19.51
C SER A 134 -14.56 -9.32 -20.13
N GLU A 135 -14.55 -9.18 -21.44
CA GLU A 135 -15.57 -8.48 -22.23
C GLU A 135 -16.92 -9.23 -22.25
N ASP A 136 -17.45 -9.63 -21.08
CA ASP A 136 -18.83 -10.09 -20.94
C ASP A 136 -19.59 -9.13 -20.03
N PHE A 137 -20.15 -8.12 -20.70
CA PHE A 137 -21.08 -7.15 -20.16
C PHE A 137 -22.40 -7.84 -19.78
N SER A 138 -22.66 -8.08 -18.49
CA SER A 138 -24.03 -8.37 -18.05
C SER A 138 -24.39 -8.04 -16.59
N SER A 139 -23.48 -7.54 -15.75
CA SER A 139 -23.81 -7.18 -14.36
C SER A 139 -23.44 -5.74 -14.01
N ASP A 140 -24.45 -4.93 -13.69
CA ASP A 140 -24.34 -3.51 -13.30
C ASP A 140 -23.40 -3.30 -12.10
N GLU A 141 -23.30 -4.28 -11.20
CA GLU A 141 -22.44 -4.19 -10.01
C GLU A 141 -20.95 -4.33 -10.35
N PHE A 142 -20.64 -5.16 -11.34
CA PHE A 142 -19.28 -5.33 -11.84
C PHE A 142 -18.81 -4.13 -12.66
N GLN A 143 -19.71 -3.51 -13.43
CA GLN A 143 -19.42 -2.30 -14.19
C GLN A 143 -19.15 -1.10 -13.27
N LYS A 144 -19.75 -1.09 -12.08
CA LYS A 144 -19.51 -0.10 -11.03
C LYS A 144 -18.17 -0.32 -10.33
N ARG A 145 -17.81 -1.58 -10.03
CA ARG A 145 -16.50 -1.94 -9.45
C ARG A 145 -15.34 -1.71 -10.41
N SER A 146 -15.48 -2.08 -11.69
CA SER A 146 -14.44 -1.90 -12.70
C SER A 146 -14.19 -0.42 -13.02
N ARG A 147 -15.25 0.41 -13.11
CA ARG A 147 -15.09 1.88 -13.24
C ARG A 147 -14.45 2.51 -12.00
N ALA A 148 -14.81 2.07 -10.79
CA ALA A 148 -14.20 2.59 -9.57
C ALA A 148 -12.69 2.29 -9.50
N ILE A 149 -12.27 1.11 -9.96
CA ILE A 149 -10.84 0.74 -10.04
C ILE A 149 -10.13 1.56 -11.13
N ILE A 150 -10.77 1.79 -12.30
CA ILE A 150 -10.19 2.60 -13.39
C ILE A 150 -9.99 4.07 -12.97
N ASP A 151 -10.96 4.67 -12.28
CA ASP A 151 -10.87 6.05 -11.79
C ASP A 151 -9.83 6.22 -10.65
N GLN A 152 -9.39 5.13 -10.01
CA GLN A 152 -8.34 5.12 -8.97
C GLN A 152 -6.92 4.87 -9.52
N VAL A 153 -6.82 4.45 -10.78
CA VAL A 153 -5.57 4.11 -11.47
C VAL A 153 -5.06 5.27 -12.34
N MET A 154 -5.95 6.13 -12.84
CA MET A 154 -5.64 7.34 -13.62
C MET A 154 -5.45 8.57 -12.74
#